data_AF-A0A6A6PC78-F1
#
_entry.id   AF-A0A6A6PC78-F1
#
_cell.length_a   1.000
_cell.length_b   1.000
_cell.length_c   1.000
_cell.angle_alpha   90.00
_cell.angle_beta   90.00
_cell.angle_gamma   90.00
#
_symmetry.space_group_name_H-M   'P 1'
#
loop_
_entity.id
_entity.type
_entity.pdbx_description
1 polymer ?
#
loop_
_entity_poly.entity_id
_entity_poly.type
_entity_poly.pdbx_seq_one_letter_code
_entity_poly.pdbx_strand_id
1 'polypeptide(L)'
;MISPEDRFWVVAEAIRGNVHRGYIIDWDQRRWYAVCGPKSLLPPEEEKEVDDDGILISTDAGDDPTLIPYYPRYSDTPSLHDCSTIRLSELTELDRLGPGVDLMSYVDEAVTRKVVFKYSMIVQWMQQIWNELHLVKSFRHPNLVPFDRVVVDDVESRVLGFTTTYIPGGTLGQKRDRVFRFEWLQQLTAVVDYLNLELGVVHQDVAPRNLLISPTTDEIQLFDFDRAAPITRAALPWNDVTGVIFTLYEIMTEDSHLCEVEGPYTPDMPPPSPLLEGCSEAGKPIYNTGVSRRRSDALKQKKNVIWERPPQQQSNCRR
;
A
#
# COMPACT_ATOMS: atom_id res chain seq x y z
N MET A 1 -3.02 -9.29 11.43
CA MET A 1 -2.56 -10.44 10.64
C MET A 1 -3.25 -10.36 9.30
N ILE A 2 -2.48 -10.50 8.22
CA ILE A 2 -2.97 -10.46 6.84
C ILE A 2 -4.03 -11.56 6.63
N SER A 3 -5.14 -11.21 5.97
CA SER A 3 -6.21 -12.17 5.67
C SER A 3 -5.68 -13.27 4.74
N PRO A 4 -6.10 -14.55 4.88
CA PRO A 4 -5.70 -15.63 3.98
C PRO A 4 -5.86 -15.31 2.49
N GLU A 5 -6.92 -14.59 2.13
CA GLU A 5 -7.22 -14.18 0.74
C GLU A 5 -6.21 -13.16 0.17
N ASP A 6 -5.58 -12.36 1.03
CA ASP A 6 -4.62 -11.32 0.64
C ASP A 6 -3.17 -11.81 0.67
N ARG A 7 -2.91 -13.05 1.11
CA ARG A 7 -1.54 -13.59 1.26
C ARG A 7 -0.82 -13.75 -0.07
N PHE A 8 -1.58 -14.07 -1.12
CA PHE A 8 -1.08 -14.23 -2.48
C PHE A 8 -1.79 -13.27 -3.41
N TRP A 9 -1.04 -12.50 -4.17
CA TRP A 9 -1.61 -11.55 -5.11
C TRP A 9 -1.10 -11.77 -6.52
N VAL A 10 -2.01 -11.93 -7.49
CA VAL A 10 -1.67 -12.01 -8.91
C VAL A 10 -1.41 -10.60 -9.43
N VAL A 11 -0.15 -10.28 -9.69
CA VAL A 11 0.27 -8.93 -10.09
C VAL A 11 0.14 -8.71 -11.59
N ALA A 12 0.41 -9.75 -12.38
CA ALA A 12 0.32 -9.68 -13.82
C ALA A 12 0.18 -11.08 -14.43
N GLU A 13 -0.47 -11.14 -15.58
CA GLU A 13 -0.63 -12.36 -16.35
C GLU A 13 -0.25 -12.12 -17.81
N ALA A 14 0.29 -13.15 -18.45
CA ALA A 14 0.63 -13.14 -19.86
C ALA A 14 0.27 -14.48 -20.50
N ILE A 15 -0.49 -14.43 -21.60
CA ILE A 15 -0.82 -15.60 -22.42
C ILE A 15 -0.01 -15.52 -23.72
N ARG A 16 0.78 -16.55 -24.00
CA ARG A 16 1.52 -16.69 -25.27
C ARG A 16 1.28 -18.07 -25.86
N GLY A 17 0.43 -18.13 -26.90
CA GLY A 17 0.02 -19.40 -27.48
C GLY A 17 -0.78 -20.24 -26.47
N ASN A 18 -0.30 -21.46 -26.18
CA ASN A 18 -0.92 -22.35 -25.19
C ASN A 18 -0.31 -22.24 -23.79
N VAL A 19 0.59 -21.28 -23.55
CA VAL A 19 1.23 -21.08 -22.25
C VAL A 19 0.61 -19.87 -21.56
N HIS A 20 0.10 -20.09 -20.35
CA HIS A 20 -0.24 -19.06 -19.40
C HIS A 20 0.94 -18.85 -18.45
N ARG A 21 1.29 -17.60 -18.20
CA ARG A 21 2.30 -17.20 -17.21
C ARG A 21 1.70 -16.15 -16.29
N GLY A 22 1.52 -16.49 -15.02
CA GLY A 22 1.14 -15.57 -13.95
C GLY A 22 2.35 -15.17 -13.11
N TYR A 23 2.34 -13.94 -12.61
CA TYR A 23 3.32 -13.43 -11.65
C TYR A 23 2.59 -13.16 -10.33
N ILE A 24 2.99 -13.88 -9.29
CA ILE A 24 2.34 -13.88 -7.99
C ILE A 24 3.33 -13.34 -6.96
N ILE A 25 2.88 -12.46 -6.08
CA ILE A 25 3.63 -12.12 -4.86
C ILE A 25 3.04 -12.89 -3.67
N ASP A 26 3.92 -13.54 -2.92
CA ASP A 26 3.66 -14.08 -1.59
C ASP A 26 4.06 -13.01 -0.58
N TRP A 27 3.07 -12.45 0.13
CA TRP A 27 3.27 -11.41 1.11
C TRP A 27 3.86 -11.93 2.42
N ASP A 28 3.78 -13.23 2.73
CA ASP A 28 4.44 -13.84 3.89
C ASP A 28 5.95 -13.96 3.71
N GLN A 29 6.36 -14.31 2.50
CA GLN A 29 7.77 -14.46 2.15
C GLN A 29 8.35 -13.18 1.55
N ARG A 30 7.50 -12.19 1.21
CA ARG A 30 7.86 -11.01 0.41
C ARG A 30 8.60 -11.43 -0.86
N ARG A 31 8.06 -12.46 -1.52
CA ARG A 31 8.73 -13.15 -2.62
C ARG A 31 7.82 -13.25 -3.83
N TRP A 32 8.42 -13.06 -4.99
CA TRP A 32 7.74 -13.22 -6.27
C TRP A 32 7.93 -14.63 -6.80
N TYR A 33 6.85 -15.15 -7.39
CA TYR A 33 6.79 -16.42 -8.08
C TYR A 33 6.31 -16.18 -9.50
N ALA A 34 6.93 -16.89 -10.44
CA ALA A 34 6.40 -17.05 -11.78
C ALA A 34 5.73 -18.41 -11.84
N VAL A 35 4.43 -18.45 -12.15
CA VAL A 35 3.70 -19.70 -12.34
C VAL A 35 3.43 -19.86 -13.82
N CYS A 36 3.93 -20.95 -14.41
CA CYS A 36 3.73 -21.26 -15.83
C CYS A 36 2.91 -22.55 -15.95
N GLY A 37 1.89 -22.54 -16.82
CA GLY A 37 1.08 -23.72 -17.10
C GLY A 37 0.42 -23.67 -18.47
N PRO A 38 -0.10 -24.79 -18.98
CA PRO A 38 -0.94 -24.79 -20.16
C PRO A 38 -2.21 -23.96 -19.92
N LYS A 39 -2.70 -23.26 -20.96
CA LYS A 39 -3.92 -22.44 -20.90
C LYS A 39 -5.14 -23.21 -20.37
N SER A 40 -5.18 -24.52 -20.57
CA SER A 40 -6.24 -25.42 -20.10
C SER A 40 -6.33 -25.59 -18.59
N LEU A 41 -5.34 -25.12 -17.81
CA LEU A 41 -5.37 -25.11 -16.34
C LEU A 41 -5.99 -23.81 -15.77
N LEU A 42 -6.31 -22.83 -16.61
CA LEU A 42 -7.14 -21.71 -16.18
C LEU A 42 -8.55 -22.24 -15.91
N PRO A 43 -9.13 -22.02 -14.72
CA PRO A 43 -10.52 -22.39 -14.51
C PRO A 43 -11.37 -21.69 -15.58
N PRO A 44 -12.34 -22.38 -16.22
CA PRO A 44 -13.43 -21.67 -16.87
C PRO A 44 -14.11 -20.76 -15.83
N GLU A 45 -14.78 -19.70 -16.26
CA GLU A 45 -15.30 -18.57 -15.47
C GLU A 45 -16.22 -18.88 -14.26
N GLU A 46 -16.30 -20.13 -13.79
CA GLU A 46 -16.91 -20.55 -12.54
C GLU A 46 -15.83 -21.13 -11.60
N GLU A 47 -15.69 -20.52 -10.44
CA GLU A 47 -14.79 -20.89 -9.34
C GLU A 47 -14.64 -22.41 -9.20
N LYS A 48 -13.41 -22.90 -9.32
CA LYS A 48 -13.03 -24.23 -8.86
C LYS A 48 -11.85 -24.11 -7.90
N GLU A 49 -12.09 -24.57 -6.68
CA GLU A 49 -11.07 -24.89 -5.69
C GLU A 49 -9.99 -25.80 -6.33
N VAL A 50 -8.73 -25.41 -6.16
CA VAL A 50 -7.57 -26.20 -6.57
C VAL A 50 -7.21 -27.13 -5.40
N ASP A 51 -6.99 -28.42 -5.70
CA ASP A 51 -6.70 -29.46 -4.70
C ASP A 51 -5.33 -29.34 -4.01
N ASP A 52 -5.19 -30.12 -2.94
CA ASP A 52 -4.04 -30.16 -2.02
C ASP A 52 -2.68 -30.53 -2.65
N ASP A 53 -2.63 -30.92 -3.93
CA ASP A 53 -1.39 -31.33 -4.59
C ASP A 53 -0.74 -30.22 -5.44
N GLY A 54 -1.38 -29.05 -5.58
CA GLY A 54 -0.91 -27.78 -6.16
C GLY A 54 0.52 -27.74 -6.74
N ILE A 55 0.79 -28.51 -7.79
CA ILE A 55 2.16 -28.69 -8.31
C ILE A 55 2.63 -27.36 -8.92
N LEU A 56 3.48 -26.68 -8.16
CA LEU A 56 4.21 -25.49 -8.57
C LEU A 56 5.27 -25.89 -9.62
N ILE A 57 4.95 -25.77 -10.92
CA ILE A 57 5.88 -26.12 -11.98
C ILE A 57 6.87 -24.95 -12.21
N SER A 58 8.07 -25.13 -11.65
CA SER A 58 9.36 -24.52 -12.01
C SER A 58 9.58 -23.03 -11.71
N THR A 59 10.38 -22.76 -10.67
CA THR A 59 11.20 -21.53 -10.57
C THR A 59 12.45 -21.70 -11.42
N ASP A 60 12.47 -21.12 -12.61
CA ASP A 60 13.73 -21.00 -13.37
C ASP A 60 14.58 -19.91 -12.72
N ALA A 61 15.60 -20.31 -11.93
CA ALA A 61 16.44 -19.38 -11.17
C ALA A 61 17.24 -18.41 -12.08
N GLY A 62 17.34 -18.71 -13.39
CA GLY A 62 18.00 -17.86 -14.38
C GLY A 62 17.16 -16.68 -14.87
N ASP A 63 15.84 -16.72 -14.70
CA ASP A 63 14.90 -15.72 -15.23
C ASP A 63 13.96 -15.23 -14.13
N ASP A 64 14.54 -14.79 -13.00
CA ASP A 64 13.80 -14.13 -11.92
C ASP A 64 13.09 -12.89 -12.48
N PRO A 65 11.75 -12.93 -12.62
CA PRO A 65 11.00 -11.84 -13.22
C PRO A 65 10.75 -10.71 -12.23
N THR A 66 11.25 -10.81 -10.98
CA THR A 66 11.05 -9.81 -9.94
C THR A 66 11.55 -8.45 -10.45
N LEU A 67 10.60 -7.58 -10.76
CA LEU A 67 10.87 -6.15 -10.94
C LEU A 67 11.06 -5.57 -9.56
N ILE A 68 12.21 -4.96 -9.31
CA ILE A 68 12.44 -4.27 -8.05
C ILE A 68 12.01 -2.80 -8.22
N PRO A 69 11.11 -2.29 -7.34
CA PRO A 69 10.83 -0.88 -7.20
C PRO A 69 12.10 -0.04 -7.14
N TYR A 70 12.23 0.94 -8.04
CA TYR A 70 13.31 1.91 -7.95
C TYR A 70 12.91 3.02 -6.98
N TYR A 71 13.43 2.98 -5.76
CA TYR A 71 13.18 4.00 -4.75
C TYR A 71 14.15 5.18 -4.89
N PRO A 72 13.68 6.44 -4.89
CA PRO A 72 14.57 7.61 -4.95
C PRO A 72 15.37 7.75 -3.66
N ARG A 73 16.57 8.33 -3.75
CA ARG A 73 17.36 8.68 -2.56
C ARG A 73 16.71 9.84 -1.83
N TYR A 74 16.72 9.82 -0.51
CA TYR A 74 16.17 10.91 0.30
C TYR A 74 16.86 12.27 0.02
N SER A 75 18.15 12.27 -0.31
CA SER A 75 18.88 13.47 -0.74
C SER A 75 18.29 14.14 -1.98
N ASP A 76 17.68 13.34 -2.85
CA ASP A 76 17.17 13.76 -4.16
C ASP A 76 15.67 14.11 -4.08
N THR A 77 15.10 14.13 -2.87
CA THR A 77 13.67 14.39 -2.62
C THR A 77 13.46 15.60 -1.70
N PRO A 78 13.64 16.85 -2.20
CA PRO A 78 13.55 18.05 -1.37
C PRO A 78 12.20 18.22 -0.65
N SER A 79 11.12 17.70 -1.24
CA SER A 79 9.78 17.73 -0.63
C SER A 79 9.67 16.98 0.70
N LEU A 80 10.65 16.13 1.03
CA LEU A 80 10.66 15.30 2.24
C LEU A 80 11.70 15.76 3.28
N HIS A 81 12.52 16.78 3.00
CA HIS A 81 13.63 17.20 3.88
C HIS A 81 13.20 17.70 5.25
N ASP A 82 11.97 18.21 5.37
CA ASP A 82 11.39 18.63 6.66
C ASP A 82 10.79 17.46 7.46
N CYS A 83 10.78 16.25 6.89
CA CYS A 83 10.22 15.07 7.54
C CYS A 83 11.29 14.30 8.30
N SER A 84 10.98 13.89 9.53
CA SER A 84 11.80 12.95 10.29
C SER A 84 11.96 11.63 9.53
N THR A 85 13.15 11.06 9.57
CA THR A 85 13.48 9.77 8.96
C THR A 85 13.69 8.70 10.01
N ILE A 86 13.59 7.44 9.60
CA ILE A 86 14.00 6.25 10.36
C ILE A 86 14.52 5.20 9.39
N ARG A 87 15.57 4.46 9.76
CA ARG A 87 16.06 3.36 8.94
C ARG A 87 15.17 2.14 9.10
N LEU A 88 15.02 1.36 8.04
CA LEU A 88 14.27 0.10 8.12
C LEU A 88 14.84 -0.86 9.18
N SER A 89 16.17 -0.91 9.36
CA SER A 89 16.80 -1.74 10.40
C SER A 89 16.47 -1.33 11.84
N GLU A 90 15.98 -0.11 12.06
CA GLU A 90 15.55 0.39 13.37
C GLU A 90 14.10 0.01 13.69
N LEU A 91 13.35 -0.52 12.71
CA LEU A 91 11.99 -0.99 12.87
C LEU A 91 11.98 -2.50 13.16
N THR A 92 11.15 -2.91 14.12
CA THR A 92 10.85 -4.30 14.44
C THR A 92 9.43 -4.66 14.00
N GLU A 93 9.30 -5.62 13.09
CA GLU A 93 8.01 -6.15 12.61
C GLU A 93 7.27 -6.86 13.75
N LEU A 94 6.05 -6.41 14.04
CA LEU A 94 5.17 -6.99 15.04
C LEU A 94 4.07 -7.84 14.41
N ASP A 95 3.50 -7.38 13.30
CA ASP A 95 2.43 -8.07 12.56
C ASP A 95 2.35 -7.52 11.12
N ARG A 96 1.56 -8.17 10.28
CA ARG A 96 1.21 -7.71 8.93
C ARG A 96 -0.28 -7.41 8.91
N LEU A 97 -0.63 -6.22 8.47
CA LEU A 97 -2.01 -5.76 8.44
C LEU A 97 -2.64 -5.96 7.07
N GLY A 98 -1.83 -5.96 6.01
CA GLY A 98 -2.26 -6.24 4.64
C GLY A 98 -1.10 -6.18 3.64
N PRO A 99 -1.38 -6.34 2.34
CA PRO A 99 -0.42 -6.14 1.26
C PRO A 99 0.31 -4.80 1.37
N GLY A 100 1.63 -4.82 1.58
CA GLY A 100 2.43 -3.58 1.72
C GLY A 100 2.15 -2.76 2.98
N VAL A 101 1.48 -3.33 3.99
CA VAL A 101 1.13 -2.65 5.24
C VAL A 101 1.51 -3.51 6.44
N ASP A 102 2.54 -3.08 7.17
CA ASP A 102 3.05 -3.80 8.33
C ASP A 102 2.83 -3.03 9.63
N LEU A 103 2.51 -3.74 10.71
CA LEU A 103 2.60 -3.21 12.07
C LEU A 103 4.05 -3.35 12.56
N MET A 104 4.66 -2.23 12.91
CA MET A 104 6.06 -2.13 13.30
C MET A 104 6.19 -1.45 14.66
N SER A 105 7.37 -1.56 15.26
CA SER A 105 7.75 -0.78 16.43
C SER A 105 9.19 -0.30 16.39
N TYR A 106 9.47 0.80 17.08
CA TYR A 106 10.82 1.28 17.35
C TYR A 106 10.89 1.93 18.73
N VAL A 107 12.11 2.17 19.20
CA VAL A 107 12.34 2.88 20.47
C VAL A 107 12.72 4.32 20.16
N ASP A 108 11.97 5.25 20.72
CA ASP A 108 12.22 6.70 20.64
C ASP A 108 12.35 7.23 22.07
N GLU A 109 13.52 7.78 22.43
CA GLU A 109 13.76 8.31 23.78
C GLU A 109 13.36 7.35 24.92
N ALA A 110 13.70 6.06 24.76
CA ALA A 110 13.33 4.96 25.66
C ALA A 110 11.83 4.58 25.72
N VAL A 111 11.00 5.19 24.87
CA VAL A 111 9.58 4.83 24.70
C VAL A 111 9.42 3.96 23.46
N THR A 112 8.84 2.77 23.61
CA THR A 112 8.46 1.95 22.46
C THR A 112 7.25 2.54 21.76
N ARG A 113 7.42 2.97 20.52
CA ARG A 113 6.34 3.43 19.64
C ARG A 113 5.89 2.31 18.73
N LYS A 114 4.58 2.18 18.53
CA LYS A 114 3.98 1.30 17.51
C LYS A 114 3.53 2.15 16.34
N VAL A 115 3.83 1.70 15.13
CA VAL A 115 3.54 2.42 13.90
C VAL A 115 3.07 1.47 12.80
N VAL A 116 2.34 1.99 11.84
CA VAL A 116 1.95 1.28 10.63
C VAL A 116 2.88 1.70 9.50
N PHE A 117 3.68 0.78 8.98
CA PHE A 117 4.58 1.01 7.87
C PHE A 117 3.90 0.66 6.55
N LYS A 118 3.75 1.66 5.67
CA LYS A 118 3.23 1.50 4.32
C LYS A 118 4.36 1.58 3.29
N TYR A 119 4.43 0.60 2.40
CA TYR A 119 5.46 0.45 1.37
C TYR A 119 4.91 -0.29 0.16
N SER A 120 5.66 -0.31 -0.95
CA SER A 120 5.27 -1.10 -2.13
C SER A 120 6.37 -2.04 -2.60
N MET A 121 6.02 -3.29 -2.85
CA MET A 121 6.92 -4.21 -3.58
C MET A 121 6.55 -4.32 -5.05
N ILE A 122 5.39 -3.76 -5.43
CA ILE A 122 4.80 -3.82 -6.76
C ILE A 122 5.03 -2.47 -7.45
N VAL A 123 5.77 -2.49 -8.55
CA VAL A 123 6.14 -1.27 -9.29
C VAL A 123 4.90 -0.43 -9.65
N GLN A 124 3.80 -1.09 -10.01
CA GLN A 124 2.53 -0.45 -10.37
C GLN A 124 1.92 0.36 -9.22
N TRP A 125 2.17 0.00 -7.97
CA TRP A 125 1.62 0.67 -6.78
C TRP A 125 2.55 1.76 -6.22
N MET A 126 3.75 1.93 -6.77
CA MET A 126 4.71 2.91 -6.25
C MET A 126 4.16 4.34 -6.28
N GLN A 127 3.44 4.70 -7.35
CA GLN A 127 2.88 6.05 -7.48
C GLN A 127 1.81 6.32 -6.41
N GLN A 128 1.00 5.32 -6.08
CA GLN A 128 -0.05 5.44 -5.06
C GLN A 128 0.57 5.68 -3.68
N ILE A 129 1.53 4.85 -3.26
CA ILE A 129 2.25 5.04 -1.99
C ILE A 129 2.99 6.39 -1.94
N TRP A 130 3.57 6.82 -3.06
CA TRP A 130 4.25 8.10 -3.14
C TRP A 130 3.30 9.30 -2.98
N ASN A 131 2.13 9.23 -3.61
CA ASN A 131 1.08 10.24 -3.49
C ASN A 131 0.55 10.29 -2.04
N GLU A 132 0.26 9.11 -1.48
CA GLU A 132 -0.24 8.99 -0.12
C GLU A 132 0.74 9.62 0.89
N LEU A 133 2.03 9.30 0.79
CA LEU A 133 3.08 9.91 1.60
C LEU A 133 3.03 11.44 1.56
N HIS A 134 2.92 12.02 0.36
CA HIS A 134 2.94 13.47 0.19
C HIS A 134 1.68 14.16 0.76
N LEU A 135 0.54 13.48 0.71
CA LEU A 135 -0.71 13.94 1.32
C LEU A 135 -0.62 13.84 2.84
N VAL A 136 -0.37 12.65 3.38
CA VAL A 136 -0.42 12.36 4.80
C VAL A 136 0.59 13.20 5.59
N LYS A 137 1.80 13.44 5.06
CA LYS A 137 2.81 14.30 5.72
C LYS A 137 2.35 15.76 5.89
N SER A 138 1.43 16.24 5.04
CA SER A 138 0.95 17.62 5.02
C SER A 138 -0.28 17.88 5.90
N PHE A 139 -1.00 16.82 6.27
CA PHE A 139 -2.25 16.92 7.02
C PHE A 139 -2.05 17.39 8.45
N ARG A 140 -2.94 18.27 8.91
CA ARG A 140 -2.96 18.81 10.28
C ARG A 140 -4.40 18.84 10.79
N HIS A 141 -4.92 17.69 11.21
CA HIS A 141 -6.28 17.56 11.74
C HIS A 141 -6.34 16.44 12.81
N PRO A 142 -7.07 16.61 13.93
CA PRO A 142 -7.11 15.62 15.01
C PRO A 142 -7.76 14.29 14.61
N ASN A 143 -8.74 14.32 13.69
CA ASN A 143 -9.42 13.13 13.18
C ASN A 143 -8.73 12.52 11.93
N LEU A 144 -7.45 12.80 11.71
CA LEU A 144 -6.61 12.11 10.74
C LEU A 144 -5.54 11.32 11.49
N VAL A 145 -5.21 10.13 10.99
CA VAL A 145 -4.09 9.38 11.57
C VAL A 145 -2.79 10.14 11.33
N PRO A 146 -2.01 10.47 12.38
CA PRO A 146 -0.80 11.27 12.22
C PRO A 146 0.29 10.54 11.42
N PHE A 147 0.90 11.27 10.50
CA PHE A 147 2.21 10.94 9.94
C PHE A 147 3.26 10.82 11.05
N ASP A 148 4.12 9.81 10.98
CA ASP A 148 5.23 9.63 11.91
C ASP A 148 6.57 9.95 11.22
N ARG A 149 7.05 9.06 10.33
CA ARG A 149 8.39 9.15 9.74
C ARG A 149 8.46 8.64 8.30
N VAL A 150 9.41 9.16 7.53
CA VAL A 150 9.84 8.58 6.26
C VAL A 150 10.76 7.40 6.55
N VAL A 151 10.49 6.24 5.96
CA VAL A 151 11.34 5.06 6.13
C VAL A 151 12.36 5.02 5.01
N VAL A 152 13.64 4.91 5.37
CA VAL A 152 14.76 4.83 4.42
C VAL A 152 15.52 3.51 4.54
N ASP A 153 16.15 3.08 3.45
CA ASP A 153 17.07 1.94 3.51
C ASP A 153 18.39 2.29 4.22
N ASP A 154 19.09 1.26 4.68
CA ASP A 154 20.31 1.38 5.47
C ASP A 154 21.58 1.75 4.68
N VAL A 155 21.56 1.65 3.35
CA VAL A 155 22.77 1.68 2.51
C VAL A 155 22.88 2.94 1.67
N GLU A 156 21.85 3.26 0.90
CA GLU A 156 21.77 4.45 0.04
C GLU A 156 20.73 5.46 0.53
N SER A 157 20.05 5.18 1.65
CA SER A 157 18.99 6.04 2.20
C SER A 157 17.89 6.32 1.17
N ARG A 158 17.47 5.29 0.42
CA ARG A 158 16.33 5.40 -0.49
C ARG A 158 15.03 5.34 0.28
N VAL A 159 14.07 6.16 -0.14
CA VAL A 159 12.75 6.29 0.49
C VAL A 159 11.91 5.06 0.16
N LEU A 160 11.73 4.18 1.13
CA LEU A 160 11.00 2.92 0.98
C LEU A 160 9.48 3.07 1.13
N GLY A 161 9.08 4.10 1.85
CA GLY A 161 7.70 4.33 2.25
C GLY A 161 7.65 5.22 3.48
N PHE A 162 6.61 5.07 4.28
CA PHE A 162 6.38 5.92 5.44
C PHE A 162 5.61 5.22 6.53
N THR A 163 5.68 5.80 7.72
CA THR A 163 4.99 5.31 8.90
C THR A 163 3.92 6.28 9.36
N THR A 164 2.82 5.75 9.86
CA THR A 164 1.78 6.49 10.59
C THR A 164 1.63 5.93 12.00
N THR A 165 1.06 6.72 12.90
CA THR A 165 0.82 6.27 14.28
C THR A 165 -0.15 5.09 14.31
N TYR A 166 0.18 4.02 15.04
CA TYR A 166 -0.74 2.90 15.19
C TYR A 166 -1.84 3.21 16.22
N ILE A 167 -3.11 3.05 15.81
CA ILE A 167 -4.28 3.22 16.68
C ILE A 167 -4.86 1.83 17.04
N PRO A 168 -4.79 1.40 18.31
CA PRO A 168 -5.11 0.01 18.70
C PRO A 168 -6.61 -0.32 18.75
N GLY A 169 -7.49 0.67 18.60
CA GLY A 169 -8.94 0.45 18.73
C GLY A 169 -9.59 -0.26 17.54
N GLY A 170 -8.86 -0.54 16.46
CA GLY A 170 -9.40 -1.17 15.25
C GLY A 170 -10.34 -0.25 14.49
N THR A 171 -10.89 -0.77 13.39
CA THR A 171 -11.76 0.01 12.49
C THR A 171 -13.23 -0.11 12.90
N LEU A 172 -14.04 0.88 12.52
CA LEU A 172 -15.49 0.81 12.68
C LEU A 172 -16.10 -0.38 11.92
N GLY A 173 -15.55 -0.71 10.75
CA GLY A 173 -16.00 -1.88 9.97
C GLY A 173 -15.80 -3.23 10.69
N GLN A 174 -14.80 -3.33 11.56
CA GLN A 174 -14.53 -4.55 12.34
C GLN A 174 -15.37 -4.67 13.62
N LYS A 175 -15.82 -3.53 14.18
CA LYS A 175 -16.49 -3.49 15.50
C LYS A 175 -17.93 -3.02 15.36
N ARG A 176 -18.74 -3.89 14.71
CA ARG A 176 -20.17 -3.65 14.44
C ARG A 176 -21.06 -3.68 15.68
N ASP A 177 -20.57 -4.20 16.81
CA ASP A 177 -21.28 -4.24 18.10
C ASP A 177 -21.35 -2.88 18.82
N ARG A 178 -20.79 -1.82 18.22
CA ARG A 178 -20.72 -0.49 18.81
C ARG A 178 -21.96 0.34 18.52
N VAL A 179 -22.49 0.96 19.57
CA VAL A 179 -23.54 1.97 19.43
C VAL A 179 -22.98 3.19 18.69
N PHE A 180 -23.60 3.52 17.56
CA PHE A 180 -23.28 4.73 16.81
C PHE A 180 -23.37 5.98 17.69
N ARG A 181 -22.36 6.85 17.60
CA ARG A 181 -22.31 8.14 18.29
C ARG A 181 -22.49 9.29 17.31
N PHE A 182 -23.37 10.23 17.64
CA PHE A 182 -23.63 11.40 16.79
C PHE A 182 -22.38 12.30 16.66
N GLU A 183 -21.52 12.30 17.67
CA GLU A 183 -20.24 13.01 17.66
C GLU A 183 -19.29 12.49 16.56
N TRP A 184 -19.36 11.21 16.22
CA TRP A 184 -18.57 10.65 15.12
C TRP A 184 -18.99 11.20 13.77
N LEU A 185 -20.30 11.45 13.56
CA LEU A 185 -20.76 12.14 12.36
C LEU A 185 -20.19 13.55 12.28
N GLN A 186 -20.26 14.31 13.37
CA GLN A 186 -19.70 15.66 13.41
C GLN A 186 -18.19 15.66 13.10
N GLN A 187 -17.43 14.74 13.70
CA GLN A 187 -15.99 14.56 13.44
C GLN A 187 -15.73 14.18 11.98
N LEU A 188 -16.54 13.28 11.41
CA LEU A 188 -16.39 12.79 10.06
C LEU A 188 -16.65 13.90 9.04
N THR A 189 -17.73 14.66 9.22
CA THR A 189 -18.00 15.81 8.36
C THR A 189 -16.93 16.88 8.49
N ALA A 190 -16.42 17.14 9.71
CA ALA A 190 -15.38 18.12 9.92
C ALA A 190 -14.06 17.76 9.21
N VAL A 191 -13.63 16.49 9.29
CA VAL A 191 -12.41 16.06 8.58
C VAL A 191 -12.61 16.03 7.06
N VAL A 192 -13.80 15.67 6.58
CA VAL A 192 -14.14 15.70 5.15
C VAL A 192 -14.19 17.13 4.62
N ASP A 193 -14.71 18.09 5.38
CA ASP A 193 -14.68 19.51 5.03
C ASP A 193 -13.25 20.04 5.01
N TYR A 194 -12.43 19.71 6.00
CA TYR A 194 -11.00 20.06 6.02
C TYR A 194 -10.29 19.56 4.75
N LEU A 195 -10.48 18.29 4.38
CA LEU A 195 -9.87 17.72 3.18
C LEU A 195 -10.36 18.41 1.90
N ASN A 196 -11.69 18.52 1.73
CA ASN A 196 -12.27 18.99 0.49
C ASN A 196 -12.18 20.50 0.31
N LEU A 197 -12.51 21.26 1.34
CA LEU A 197 -12.67 22.72 1.27
C LEU A 197 -11.36 23.45 1.56
N GLU A 198 -10.54 22.96 2.48
CA GLU A 198 -9.28 23.63 2.84
C GLU A 198 -8.10 23.12 2.01
N LEU A 199 -7.96 21.80 1.86
CA LEU A 199 -6.82 21.20 1.15
C LEU A 199 -7.09 20.94 -0.34
N GLY A 200 -8.35 20.95 -0.77
CA GLY A 200 -8.71 20.63 -2.15
C GLY A 200 -8.44 19.16 -2.52
N VAL A 201 -8.58 18.24 -1.55
CA VAL A 201 -8.31 16.80 -1.68
C VAL A 201 -9.60 16.02 -1.39
N VAL A 202 -9.93 15.06 -2.26
CA VAL A 202 -10.95 14.04 -2.01
C VAL A 202 -10.29 12.75 -1.54
N HIS A 203 -10.85 12.09 -0.54
CA HIS A 203 -10.39 10.78 -0.07
C HIS A 203 -10.79 9.64 -1.02
N GLN A 204 -12.00 9.70 -1.60
CA GLN A 204 -12.59 8.71 -2.52
C GLN A 204 -12.86 7.31 -1.94
N ASP A 205 -12.63 7.11 -0.64
CA ASP A 205 -12.90 5.84 0.02
C ASP A 205 -13.28 6.03 1.49
N VAL A 206 -14.13 7.04 1.75
CA VAL A 206 -14.69 7.25 3.08
C VAL A 206 -15.68 6.12 3.38
N ALA A 207 -15.26 5.20 4.25
CA ALA A 207 -15.99 4.00 4.63
C ALA A 207 -15.66 3.58 6.08
N PRO A 208 -16.52 2.79 6.76
CA PRO A 208 -16.26 2.30 8.12
C PRO A 208 -14.94 1.54 8.28
N ARG A 209 -14.49 0.84 7.23
CA ARG A 209 -13.18 0.16 7.23
C ARG A 209 -11.98 1.11 7.30
N ASN A 210 -12.14 2.36 6.90
CA ASN A 210 -11.10 3.40 6.87
C ASN A 210 -11.23 4.39 8.05
N LEU A 211 -12.07 4.08 9.04
CA LEU A 211 -12.24 4.86 10.27
C LEU A 211 -11.78 4.07 11.49
N LEU A 212 -10.70 4.51 12.13
CA LEU A 212 -10.22 3.96 13.40
C LEU A 212 -10.92 4.65 14.57
N ILE A 213 -11.09 3.95 15.68
CA ILE A 213 -11.50 4.56 16.95
C ILE A 213 -10.32 4.58 17.90
N SER A 214 -9.99 5.76 18.42
CA SER A 214 -9.02 5.88 19.51
C SER A 214 -9.61 5.27 20.79
N PRO A 215 -9.03 4.22 21.39
CA PRO A 215 -9.58 3.67 22.64
C PRO A 215 -9.38 4.60 23.84
N THR A 216 -8.53 5.63 23.71
CA THR A 216 -8.25 6.59 24.78
C THR A 216 -9.24 7.76 24.75
N THR A 217 -9.59 8.25 23.56
CA THR A 217 -10.44 9.44 23.40
C THR A 217 -11.85 9.11 22.90
N ASP A 218 -12.06 7.90 22.39
CA ASP A 218 -13.28 7.44 21.71
C ASP A 218 -13.66 8.33 20.50
N GLU A 219 -12.66 8.96 19.90
CA GLU A 219 -12.77 9.79 18.70
C GLU A 219 -12.38 8.99 17.45
N ILE A 220 -12.97 9.33 16.31
CA ILE A 220 -12.63 8.70 15.04
C ILE A 220 -11.37 9.30 14.44
N GLN A 221 -10.60 8.48 13.73
CA GLN A 221 -9.47 8.90 12.92
C GLN A 221 -9.54 8.23 11.55
N LEU A 222 -9.66 9.05 10.51
CA LEU A 222 -9.66 8.64 9.11
C LEU A 222 -8.22 8.33 8.67
N PHE A 223 -8.06 7.23 7.96
CA PHE A 223 -6.80 6.76 7.39
C PHE A 223 -7.03 6.15 6.01
N ASP A 224 -5.94 5.75 5.37
CA ASP A 224 -5.92 5.09 4.07
C ASP A 224 -6.21 6.01 2.87
N PHE A 225 -5.21 6.83 2.54
CA PHE A 225 -5.31 7.84 1.47
C PHE A 225 -4.76 7.34 0.13
N ASP A 226 -4.78 6.02 -0.09
CA ASP A 226 -4.22 5.37 -1.29
C ASP A 226 -4.96 5.78 -2.58
N ARG A 227 -6.26 6.04 -2.48
CA ARG A 227 -7.15 6.52 -3.55
C ARG A 227 -7.31 8.04 -3.58
N ALA A 228 -6.75 8.75 -2.60
CA ALA A 228 -6.97 10.17 -2.47
C ALA A 228 -6.39 10.97 -3.66
N ALA A 229 -7.08 12.03 -4.07
CA ALA A 229 -6.67 12.86 -5.20
C ALA A 229 -7.07 14.33 -5.07
N PRO A 230 -6.40 15.25 -5.79
CA PRO A 230 -6.84 16.65 -5.86
C PRO A 230 -8.19 16.81 -6.57
N ILE A 231 -9.02 17.75 -6.10
CA ILE A 231 -10.35 18.09 -6.65
C ILE A 231 -10.29 18.64 -8.09
N THR A 232 -9.11 19.04 -8.58
CA THR A 232 -8.94 19.61 -9.93
C THR A 232 -9.08 18.60 -11.08
N ARG A 233 -9.20 17.30 -10.79
CA ARG A 233 -9.52 16.27 -11.77
C ARG A 233 -11.05 16.11 -11.90
N ALA A 234 -11.62 16.85 -12.85
CA ALA A 234 -12.98 16.69 -13.42
C ALA A 234 -13.90 15.75 -12.63
N ALA A 235 -14.57 16.33 -11.61
CA ALA A 235 -15.68 15.78 -10.82
C ALA A 235 -15.91 14.27 -11.02
N LEU A 236 -15.24 13.46 -10.20
CA LEU A 236 -15.53 12.04 -10.10
C LEU A 236 -17.01 11.83 -9.68
N PRO A 237 -17.70 10.80 -10.18
CA PRO A 237 -19.10 10.53 -9.83
C PRO A 237 -19.30 10.22 -8.33
N TRP A 238 -18.23 9.88 -7.61
CA TRP A 238 -18.22 9.64 -6.17
C TRP A 238 -17.43 10.75 -5.48
N ASN A 239 -18.13 11.55 -4.68
CA ASN A 239 -17.50 12.53 -3.79
C ASN A 239 -17.53 12.00 -2.36
N ASP A 240 -16.66 12.51 -1.49
CA ASP A 240 -16.56 12.05 -0.10
C ASP A 240 -17.89 12.19 0.67
N VAL A 241 -18.78 13.10 0.26
CA VAL A 241 -20.13 13.26 0.83
C VAL A 241 -20.96 11.99 0.64
N THR A 242 -20.92 11.39 -0.55
CA THR A 242 -21.55 10.08 -0.79
C THR A 242 -20.95 9.01 0.11
N GLY A 243 -19.62 9.02 0.30
CA GLY A 243 -18.94 8.12 1.24
C GLY A 243 -19.40 8.30 2.69
N VAL A 244 -19.60 9.54 3.16
CA VAL A 244 -20.18 9.82 4.49
C VAL A 244 -21.59 9.25 4.61
N ILE A 245 -22.44 9.44 3.61
CA ILE A 245 -23.83 8.93 3.61
C ILE A 245 -23.83 7.41 3.72
N PHE A 246 -23.03 6.71 2.91
CA PHE A 246 -22.95 5.26 2.96
C PHE A 246 -22.30 4.74 4.25
N THR A 247 -21.30 5.45 4.77
CA THR A 247 -20.71 5.17 6.08
C THR A 247 -21.76 5.24 7.18
N LEU A 248 -22.61 6.27 7.17
CA LEU A 248 -23.71 6.39 8.13
C LEU A 248 -24.75 5.29 7.96
N TYR A 249 -25.12 4.97 6.72
CA TYR A 249 -26.03 3.86 6.42
C TYR A 249 -25.48 2.58 7.06
N GLU A 250 -24.27 2.17 6.69
CA GLU A 250 -23.66 0.91 7.14
C GLU A 250 -23.54 0.84 8.67
N ILE A 251 -23.15 1.94 9.33
CA ILE A 251 -23.01 1.94 10.80
C ILE A 251 -24.38 1.90 11.50
N MET A 252 -25.40 2.55 10.95
CA MET A 252 -26.73 2.60 11.58
C MET A 252 -27.56 1.33 11.33
N THR A 253 -27.37 0.68 10.18
CA THR A 253 -28.16 -0.49 9.76
C THR A 253 -27.42 -1.80 9.92
N GLU A 254 -26.10 -1.76 10.14
CA GLU A 254 -25.18 -2.92 10.09
C GLU A 254 -25.19 -3.64 8.73
N ASP A 255 -25.69 -2.98 7.69
CA ASP A 255 -25.92 -3.53 6.35
C ASP A 255 -25.00 -2.85 5.32
N SER A 256 -24.19 -3.66 4.64
CA SER A 256 -23.22 -3.23 3.63
C SER A 256 -23.69 -3.41 2.19
N HIS A 257 -24.90 -3.93 1.93
CA HIS A 257 -25.29 -4.34 0.56
C HIS A 257 -25.34 -3.17 -0.45
N LEU A 258 -25.65 -1.96 0.01
CA LEU A 258 -25.65 -0.76 -0.85
C LEU A 258 -24.24 -0.29 -1.23
N CYS A 259 -23.23 -0.74 -0.48
CA CYS A 259 -21.82 -0.42 -0.70
C CYS A 259 -21.10 -1.49 -1.54
N GLU A 260 -21.67 -2.69 -1.65
CA GLU A 260 -21.10 -3.85 -2.38
C GLU A 260 -21.44 -3.87 -3.89
N VAL A 261 -22.34 -2.99 -4.36
CA VAL A 261 -22.63 -2.84 -5.78
C VAL A 261 -21.50 -2.07 -6.47
N GLU A 262 -20.49 -2.78 -6.93
CA GLU A 262 -19.32 -2.21 -7.59
C GLU A 262 -19.61 -1.59 -8.97
N GLY A 263 -18.86 -0.53 -9.28
CA GLY A 263 -18.46 -0.26 -10.66
C GLY A 263 -17.76 1.09 -10.87
N PRO A 264 -16.41 1.16 -10.84
CA PRO A 264 -15.66 2.30 -11.34
C PRO A 264 -15.11 2.02 -12.75
N TYR A 265 -15.54 2.81 -13.74
CA TYR A 265 -14.78 3.00 -14.98
C TYR A 265 -13.45 3.67 -14.63
N THR A 266 -12.32 3.04 -14.94
CA THR A 266 -11.02 3.71 -15.03
C THR A 266 -10.96 4.48 -16.36
N PRO A 267 -10.95 5.83 -16.37
CA PRO A 267 -10.72 6.57 -17.61
C PRO A 267 -9.24 6.46 -17.98
N ASP A 268 -8.97 6.37 -19.29
CA ASP A 268 -7.63 6.39 -19.86
C ASP A 268 -6.86 7.62 -19.34
N MET A 269 -5.87 7.36 -18.50
CA MET A 269 -4.97 8.39 -17.99
C MET A 269 -3.79 8.57 -18.95
N PRO A 270 -3.39 9.82 -19.25
CA PRO A 270 -2.11 10.03 -19.89
C PRO A 270 -0.99 9.49 -18.97
N PRO A 271 0.06 8.88 -19.55
CA PRO A 271 1.13 8.26 -18.78
C PRO A 271 1.82 9.28 -17.87
N PRO A 272 2.38 8.83 -16.72
CA PRO A 272 3.09 9.71 -15.79
C PRO A 272 4.19 10.50 -16.50
N SER A 273 4.36 11.76 -16.10
CA SER A 273 5.46 12.59 -16.59
C SER A 273 6.80 11.97 -16.13
N PRO A 274 7.76 11.75 -17.04
CA PRO A 274 9.01 11.10 -16.67
C PRO A 274 9.90 12.04 -15.84
N LEU A 275 10.65 11.47 -14.89
CA LEU A 275 11.49 12.20 -13.94
C LEU A 275 12.61 12.94 -14.69
N LEU A 276 12.85 14.22 -14.41
CA LEU A 276 13.90 15.00 -15.09
C LEU A 276 15.29 14.58 -14.57
N GLU A 277 16.17 14.08 -15.45
CA GLU A 277 17.55 13.67 -15.09
C GLU A 277 18.57 14.80 -15.31
N GLY A 278 18.21 15.81 -16.11
CA GLY A 278 19.05 16.96 -16.43
C GLY A 278 18.68 17.57 -17.78
N CYS A 279 19.59 18.35 -18.37
CA CYS A 279 19.47 18.84 -19.74
C CYS A 279 20.65 18.33 -20.58
N SER A 280 20.42 18.02 -21.85
CA SER A 280 21.50 17.73 -22.80
C SER A 280 22.38 18.96 -23.01
N GLU A 281 23.55 18.78 -23.62
CA GLU A 281 24.44 19.89 -24.01
C GLU A 281 23.74 20.95 -24.90
N ALA A 282 22.64 20.58 -25.55
CA ALA A 282 21.78 21.47 -26.35
C ALA A 282 20.61 22.09 -25.57
N GLY A 283 20.56 21.95 -24.23
CA GLY A 283 19.55 22.54 -23.37
C GLY A 283 18.18 21.86 -23.39
N LYS A 284 18.05 20.67 -24.00
CA LYS A 284 16.78 19.91 -23.97
C LYS A 284 16.70 19.05 -22.70
N PRO A 285 15.55 19.01 -22.01
CA PRO A 285 15.38 18.16 -20.84
C PRO A 285 15.58 16.69 -21.22
N ILE A 286 16.45 16.00 -20.47
CA ILE A 286 16.66 14.56 -20.49
C ILE A 286 15.77 13.99 -19.39
N TYR A 287 14.89 13.09 -19.77
CA TYR A 287 13.97 12.45 -18.86
C TYR A 287 14.48 11.05 -18.49
N ASN A 288 14.62 10.78 -17.20
CA ASN A 288 14.87 9.47 -16.61
C ASN A 288 13.59 8.63 -16.67
N THR A 289 13.55 7.67 -17.60
CA THR A 289 12.59 6.57 -17.56
C THR A 289 13.16 5.45 -16.70
N GLY A 290 13.38 5.73 -15.41
CA GLY A 290 14.11 4.85 -14.48
C GLY A 290 13.78 3.39 -14.74
N VAL A 291 14.71 2.68 -15.37
CA VAL A 291 14.46 1.30 -15.81
C VAL A 291 14.35 0.46 -14.55
N SER A 292 13.13 -0.02 -14.26
CA SER A 292 12.90 -1.05 -13.25
C SER A 292 13.88 -2.18 -13.50
N ARG A 293 14.71 -2.48 -12.51
CA ARG A 293 15.78 -3.46 -12.68
C ARG A 293 15.23 -4.82 -12.33
N ARG A 294 15.59 -5.83 -13.14
CA ARG A 294 15.38 -7.22 -12.73
C ARG A 294 16.21 -7.47 -11.47
N ARG A 295 15.65 -8.22 -10.52
CA ARG A 295 16.35 -8.59 -9.28
C ARG A 295 17.70 -9.26 -9.54
N SER A 296 17.77 -10.14 -10.53
CA SER A 296 19.02 -10.77 -10.97
C SER A 296 20.09 -9.74 -11.38
N ASP A 297 19.70 -8.63 -12.00
CA ASP A 297 20.62 -7.55 -12.38
C ASP A 297 21.00 -6.67 -11.18
N ALA A 298 20.09 -6.45 -10.24
CA ALA A 298 20.38 -5.75 -8.99
C ALA A 298 21.42 -6.51 -8.16
N LEU A 299 21.25 -7.83 -7.99
CA LEU A 299 22.20 -8.68 -7.27
C LEU A 299 23.58 -8.71 -7.95
N LYS A 300 23.63 -8.86 -9.28
CA LYS A 300 24.89 -8.79 -10.05
C LYS A 300 25.63 -7.46 -9.86
N GLN A 301 24.88 -6.37 -9.71
CA GLN A 301 25.42 -5.03 -9.50
C GLN A 301 25.64 -4.68 -8.03
N LYS A 302 25.51 -5.65 -7.11
CA LYS A 302 25.61 -5.46 -5.65
C LYS A 302 24.67 -4.36 -5.13
N LYS A 303 23.51 -4.20 -5.77
CA LYS A 303 22.44 -3.33 -5.30
C LYS A 303 21.59 -4.09 -4.30
N ASN A 304 21.15 -3.40 -3.25
CA ASN A 304 20.44 -4.05 -2.17
C ASN A 304 19.02 -4.44 -2.60
N VAL A 305 18.68 -5.69 -2.32
CA VAL A 305 17.30 -6.17 -2.33
C VAL A 305 16.80 -6.04 -0.89
N ILE A 306 15.92 -5.07 -0.68
CA ILE A 306 15.57 -4.58 0.67
C ILE A 306 14.68 -5.56 1.46
N TRP A 307 14.07 -6.55 0.78
CA TRP A 307 13.00 -7.39 1.34
C TRP A 307 13.40 -8.84 1.63
N GLU A 308 14.70 -9.17 1.63
CA GLU A 308 15.15 -10.53 1.91
C GLU A 308 15.16 -10.83 3.42
N ARG A 309 14.34 -11.80 3.85
CA ARG A 309 14.59 -12.49 5.12
C ARG A 309 15.84 -13.36 4.97
N PRO A 310 16.71 -13.48 6.00
CA PRO A 310 17.69 -14.55 6.05
C PRO A 310 16.99 -15.90 5.89
N PRO A 311 17.58 -16.89 5.21
CA PRO A 311 17.01 -18.23 5.15
C PRO A 311 16.78 -18.71 6.58
N GLN A 312 15.52 -19.00 6.93
CA GLN A 312 15.24 -19.73 8.17
C GLN A 312 16.00 -21.05 8.05
N GLN A 313 16.98 -21.27 8.93
CA GLN A 313 17.50 -22.61 9.12
C GLN A 313 16.29 -23.45 9.51
N GLN A 314 15.88 -24.35 8.61
CA GLN A 314 14.96 -25.40 8.97
C GLN A 314 15.56 -26.06 10.21
N SER A 315 14.92 -25.85 11.35
CA SER A 315 15.21 -26.59 12.55
C SER A 315 15.00 -28.05 12.16
N ASN A 316 16.11 -28.76 11.98
CA ASN A 316 16.13 -30.19 11.82
C ASN A 316 15.44 -30.79 13.06
N CYS A 317 14.13 -31.03 12.97
CA CYS A 317 13.46 -31.98 13.83
C CYS A 317 14.08 -33.34 13.52
N ARG A 318 15.12 -33.67 14.26
CA ARG A 318 15.69 -35.02 14.30
C ARG A 318 14.73 -35.89 15.11
N ARG A 319 14.15 -36.85 14.39
CA ARG A 319 13.61 -38.16 14.82
C ARG A 319 12.72 -38.19 16.05
#